data_AF-A0AAU1IN67-F1
#
_entry.id   AF-A0AAU1IN67-F1
#
_cell.length_a   1.000
_cell.length_b   1.000
_cell.length_c   1.000
_cell.angle_alpha   90.00
_cell.angle_beta   90.00
_cell.angle_gamma   90.00
#
_symmetry.space_group_name_H-M   'P 1'
#
loop_
_entity.id
_entity.type
_entity.pdbx_description
1 polymer ?
#
loop_
_entity_poly.entity_id
_entity_poly.type
_entity_poly.pdbx_seq_one_letter_code
_entity_poly.pdbx_strand_id
1 'polypeptide(L)'
;MRVVVQNDINRARGNRAHANPRRRAGARGALAALALAALVSGCGQSGPGAAVHPAQGAQPLHAPPARALDSYATKLRAEYAARVAAAKRWGLAKVPLAAPPAPARKPEITARKGFEVDDQEELNLPPVFTTIPTKKKIVFLTIDDGENKDPAFLRMMSDLKIPYTAFLSNYLVKDDYGYFRKMQAQGHTVNNHTLTHPYLPGLSYAEQRHEICGMQDIMKKQFGKAPTVFRPPYGNYNHDTLVAAKSCGIKYAPIWDEEVFVDHWEYREDDRSLHPGDIVLTHFRGREDWKGTMVDDMRRFLGKVTAEGYAVARLEDYL
;
A
#
# COMPACT_ATOMS: atom_id res chain seq x y z
N MET A 1 28.53 14.02 -2.47
CA MET A 1 27.32 13.81 -1.63
C MET A 1 27.09 12.34 -1.43
N ARG A 2 26.58 11.94 -0.26
CA ARG A 2 26.20 10.55 0.01
C ARG A 2 25.08 10.12 -0.95
N VAL A 3 25.28 8.99 -1.64
CA VAL A 3 24.24 8.32 -2.42
C VAL A 3 23.60 7.25 -1.54
N VAL A 4 22.28 7.18 -1.56
CA VAL A 4 21.51 6.07 -1.01
C VAL A 4 21.11 5.16 -2.19
N VAL A 5 21.44 3.87 -2.06
CA VAL A 5 21.19 2.86 -3.08
C VAL A 5 20.17 1.87 -2.55
N GLN A 6 19.07 1.68 -3.26
CA GLN A 6 17.93 0.87 -2.81
C GLN A 6 18.30 -0.59 -2.52
N ASN A 7 19.27 -1.14 -3.25
CA ASN A 7 19.71 -2.53 -3.14
C ASN A 7 21.03 -2.70 -2.35
N ASP A 8 21.53 -1.66 -1.67
CA ASP A 8 22.70 -1.79 -0.77
C ASP A 8 22.27 -2.31 0.61
N ILE A 9 21.97 -3.62 0.65
CA ILE A 9 21.49 -4.35 1.84
C ILE A 9 22.59 -4.46 2.92
N ASN A 10 23.87 -4.36 2.52
CA ASN A 10 25.01 -4.51 3.43
C ASN A 10 25.18 -3.32 4.38
N ARG A 11 24.82 -2.11 3.94
CA ARG A 11 25.02 -0.89 4.74
C ARG A 11 23.98 -0.74 5.86
N ALA A 12 22.76 -1.23 5.66
CA ALA A 12 21.72 -1.27 6.70
C ALA A 12 22.10 -2.17 7.90
N ARG A 13 22.97 -3.17 7.67
CA ARG A 13 23.43 -4.13 8.70
C ARG A 13 24.62 -3.62 9.53
N GLY A 14 25.32 -2.58 9.06
CA GLY A 14 26.59 -2.10 9.65
C GLY A 14 26.51 -1.52 11.08
N ASN A 15 25.31 -1.37 11.65
CA ASN A 15 25.11 -0.85 13.02
C ASN A 15 24.49 -1.87 13.99
N ARG A 16 24.46 -3.16 13.66
CA ARG A 16 23.93 -4.23 14.55
C ARG A 16 24.91 -5.39 14.77
N ALA A 17 26.21 -5.13 14.82
CA ALA A 17 27.18 -6.10 15.32
C ALA A 17 27.46 -5.86 16.81
N HIS A 18 27.27 -6.91 17.62
CA HIS A 18 27.56 -7.05 19.06
C HIS A 18 26.45 -6.72 20.06
N ALA A 19 25.41 -7.56 20.09
CA ALA A 19 24.84 -8.00 21.36
C ALA A 19 24.36 -9.45 21.23
N ASN A 20 25.07 -10.38 21.88
CA ASN A 20 24.77 -11.80 21.91
C ASN A 20 24.00 -12.11 23.22
N PRO A 21 22.69 -12.44 23.20
CA PRO A 21 22.02 -12.87 24.42
C PRO A 21 22.11 -14.39 24.53
N ARG A 22 22.89 -14.82 25.53
CA ARG A 22 22.96 -16.21 25.98
C ARG A 22 21.57 -16.74 26.33
N ARG A 23 21.33 -17.97 25.86
CA ARG A 23 20.23 -18.85 26.25
C ARG A 23 20.10 -18.96 27.77
N ARG A 24 18.88 -18.83 28.30
CA ARG A 24 18.47 -19.49 29.53
C ARG A 24 17.14 -20.21 29.30
N ALA A 25 17.21 -21.53 29.44
CA ALA A 25 16.06 -22.40 29.59
C ALA A 25 15.45 -22.22 30.99
N GLY A 26 14.12 -22.28 31.07
CA GLY A 26 13.36 -22.28 32.31
C GLY A 26 11.96 -22.82 32.03
N ALA A 27 11.61 -23.90 32.71
CA ALA A 27 10.51 -24.78 32.39
C ALA A 27 9.15 -24.36 32.99
N ARG A 28 8.08 -24.83 32.32
CA ARG A 28 6.80 -25.37 32.81
C ARG A 28 6.02 -24.60 33.89
N GLY A 29 4.78 -24.26 33.54
CA GLY A 29 3.67 -24.04 34.45
C GLY A 29 2.35 -23.99 33.69
N ALA A 30 1.70 -25.15 33.54
CA ALA A 30 0.33 -25.24 33.05
C ALA A 30 -0.63 -24.93 34.21
N LEU A 31 -1.61 -24.07 33.98
CA LEU A 31 -2.79 -23.92 34.84
C LEU A 31 -3.99 -23.62 33.94
N ALA A 32 -4.77 -24.66 33.69
CA ALA A 32 -6.10 -24.58 33.14
C ALA A 32 -7.06 -24.14 34.26
N ALA A 33 -7.88 -23.13 34.00
CA ALA A 33 -9.03 -22.81 34.82
C ALA A 33 -10.29 -22.87 33.95
N LEU A 34 -11.02 -23.98 34.09
CA LEU A 34 -12.42 -24.09 33.67
C LEU A 34 -13.28 -23.24 34.61
N ALA A 35 -14.14 -22.39 34.06
CA ALA A 35 -15.29 -21.85 34.76
C ALA A 35 -16.55 -22.18 33.94
N LEU A 36 -17.47 -22.92 34.57
CA LEU A 36 -18.68 -23.48 34.01
C LEU A 36 -19.88 -22.97 34.84
N ALA A 37 -21.00 -22.73 34.14
CA ALA A 37 -22.36 -22.48 34.62
C ALA A 37 -22.65 -21.08 35.21
N ALA A 38 -23.84 -20.46 35.03
CA ALA A 38 -25.15 -21.03 34.78
C ALA A 38 -26.07 -20.11 33.95
N LEU A 39 -26.91 -20.72 33.11
CA LEU A 39 -28.09 -20.10 32.51
C LEU A 39 -29.21 -20.08 33.56
N VAL A 40 -29.73 -18.90 33.89
CA VAL A 40 -30.98 -18.77 34.63
C VAL A 40 -32.08 -18.40 33.64
N SER A 41 -32.91 -19.38 33.30
CA SER A 41 -34.18 -19.18 32.62
C SER A 41 -35.21 -18.68 33.64
N GLY A 42 -35.50 -17.39 33.63
CA GLY A 42 -36.59 -16.81 34.41
C GLY A 42 -37.88 -16.71 33.58
N CYS A 43 -38.80 -17.66 33.79
CA CYS A 43 -40.19 -17.50 33.36
C CYS A 43 -40.87 -16.47 34.29
N GLY A 44 -41.22 -15.30 33.78
CA GLY A 44 -42.00 -14.29 34.50
C GLY A 44 -43.48 -14.37 34.14
N GLN A 45 -44.30 -14.84 35.09
CA GLN A 45 -45.75 -14.79 35.05
C GLN A 45 -46.26 -13.34 35.05
N SER A 46 -47.29 -13.11 34.23
CA SER A 46 -48.09 -11.90 34.13
C SER A 46 -48.91 -11.65 35.40
N GLY A 47 -48.71 -10.49 36.03
CA GLY A 47 -49.56 -9.90 37.07
C GLY A 47 -49.77 -8.39 36.78
N PRO A 48 -50.96 -7.83 37.05
CA PRO A 48 -51.34 -6.51 36.54
C PRO A 48 -50.88 -5.36 37.44
N GLY A 49 -50.42 -4.27 36.82
CA GLY A 49 -50.53 -2.93 37.38
C GLY A 49 -49.44 -2.48 38.36
N ALA A 50 -48.28 -2.07 37.83
CA ALA A 50 -47.47 -1.04 38.48
C ALA A 50 -46.86 -0.15 37.37
N ALA A 51 -47.33 1.09 37.28
CA ALA A 51 -46.78 2.09 36.38
C ALA A 51 -45.38 2.49 36.89
N VAL A 52 -44.34 2.02 36.21
CA VAL A 52 -42.96 2.47 36.46
C VAL A 52 -42.74 3.74 35.67
N HIS A 53 -42.58 4.87 36.37
CA HIS A 53 -42.16 6.13 35.75
C HIS A 53 -40.71 6.00 35.24
N PRO A 54 -40.40 6.43 33.99
CA PRO A 54 -39.04 6.38 33.48
C PRO A 54 -38.18 7.44 34.17
N ALA A 55 -37.00 7.01 34.64
CA ALA A 55 -35.97 7.91 35.14
C ALA A 55 -35.53 8.88 34.03
N GLN A 56 -35.52 10.18 34.34
CA GLN A 56 -35.01 11.22 33.47
C GLN A 56 -33.48 11.09 33.37
N GLY A 57 -32.95 10.87 32.17
CA GLY A 57 -31.51 11.02 31.90
C GLY A 57 -30.84 9.99 30.99
N ALA A 58 -31.51 8.91 30.59
CA ALA A 58 -30.94 8.00 29.59
C ALA A 58 -31.24 8.51 28.18
N GLN A 59 -30.30 9.22 27.55
CA GLN A 59 -30.37 9.39 26.09
C GLN A 59 -30.31 8.00 25.44
N PRO A 60 -31.31 7.62 24.62
CA PRO A 60 -31.24 6.38 23.88
C PRO A 60 -30.08 6.51 22.89
N LEU A 61 -29.09 5.63 23.01
CA LEU A 61 -28.14 5.38 21.94
C LEU A 61 -28.96 5.09 20.68
N HIS A 62 -28.93 6.02 19.73
CA HIS A 62 -29.61 5.86 18.44
C HIS A 62 -28.94 4.71 17.69
N ALA A 63 -29.44 3.50 17.90
CA ALA A 63 -29.10 2.36 17.06
C ALA A 63 -29.66 2.66 15.66
N PRO A 64 -28.86 2.50 14.58
CA PRO A 64 -29.37 2.69 13.24
C PRO A 64 -30.58 1.76 13.02
N PRO A 65 -31.62 2.21 12.30
CA PRO A 65 -32.83 1.42 12.10
C PRO A 65 -32.48 0.09 11.44
N ALA A 66 -33.05 -1.02 11.91
CA ALA A 66 -32.71 -2.39 11.48
C ALA A 66 -32.69 -2.57 9.94
N ARG A 67 -33.59 -1.89 9.22
CA ARG A 67 -33.61 -1.86 7.75
C ARG A 67 -32.33 -1.31 7.11
N ALA A 68 -31.67 -0.33 7.74
CA ALA A 68 -30.40 0.20 7.26
C ALA A 68 -29.28 -0.85 7.39
N LEU A 69 -29.25 -1.61 8.49
CA LEU A 69 -28.29 -2.70 8.69
C LEU A 69 -28.51 -3.84 7.68
N ASP A 70 -29.77 -4.20 7.39
CA ASP A 70 -30.10 -5.22 6.39
C ASP A 70 -29.68 -4.80 4.97
N SER A 71 -29.91 -3.53 4.61
CA SER A 71 -29.48 -2.99 3.31
C SER A 71 -27.96 -3.00 3.15
N TYR A 72 -27.23 -2.64 4.21
CA TYR A 72 -25.78 -2.64 4.24
C TYR A 72 -25.22 -4.07 4.14
N ALA A 73 -25.76 -5.00 4.92
CA ALA A 73 -25.37 -6.41 4.87
C ALA A 73 -25.66 -7.04 3.49
N THR A 74 -26.77 -6.68 2.85
CA THR A 74 -27.10 -7.12 1.49
C THR A 74 -26.08 -6.61 0.48
N LYS A 75 -25.71 -5.33 0.55
CA LYS A 75 -24.68 -4.73 -0.30
C LYS A 75 -23.33 -5.43 -0.14
N LEU A 76 -22.88 -5.65 1.10
CA LEU A 76 -21.63 -6.37 1.38
C LEU A 76 -21.63 -7.80 0.81
N ARG A 77 -22.74 -8.53 0.94
CA ARG A 77 -22.86 -9.88 0.36
C ARG A 77 -22.76 -9.84 -1.17
N ALA A 78 -23.41 -8.88 -1.81
CA ALA A 78 -23.34 -8.71 -3.26
C ALA A 78 -21.93 -8.35 -3.74
N GLU A 79 -21.24 -7.44 -3.06
CA GLU A 79 -19.85 -7.07 -3.35
C GLU A 79 -18.90 -8.26 -3.19
N TYR A 80 -19.07 -9.03 -2.11
CA TYR A 80 -18.29 -10.24 -1.89
C TYR A 80 -18.55 -11.29 -2.99
N ALA A 81 -19.82 -11.55 -3.33
CA ALA A 81 -20.18 -12.48 -4.40
C ALA A 81 -19.59 -12.05 -5.77
N ALA A 82 -19.62 -10.76 -6.08
CA ALA A 82 -19.01 -10.21 -7.28
C ALA A 82 -17.49 -10.45 -7.30
N ARG A 83 -16.80 -10.25 -6.16
CA ARG A 83 -15.36 -10.51 -6.05
C ARG A 83 -15.03 -12.00 -6.15
N VAL A 84 -15.87 -12.90 -5.60
CA VAL A 84 -15.73 -14.36 -5.78
C VAL A 84 -15.80 -14.73 -7.26
N ALA A 85 -16.81 -14.21 -7.97
CA ALA A 85 -16.96 -14.45 -9.40
C ALA A 85 -15.77 -13.89 -10.21
N ALA A 86 -15.28 -12.70 -9.86
CA ALA A 86 -14.08 -12.12 -10.47
C ALA A 86 -12.83 -12.97 -10.20
N ALA A 87 -12.60 -13.40 -8.96
CA ALA A 87 -11.47 -14.26 -8.61
C ALA A 87 -11.46 -15.56 -9.43
N LYS A 88 -12.63 -16.19 -9.61
CA LYS A 88 -12.78 -17.36 -10.49
C LYS A 88 -12.47 -17.02 -11.95
N ARG A 89 -13.04 -15.94 -12.50
CA ARG A 89 -12.80 -15.49 -13.89
C ARG A 89 -11.31 -15.24 -14.15
N TRP A 90 -10.61 -14.68 -13.18
CA TRP A 90 -9.19 -14.38 -13.28
C TRP A 90 -8.29 -15.52 -12.81
N GLY A 91 -8.82 -16.69 -12.47
CA GLY A 91 -8.00 -17.88 -12.13
C GLY A 91 -7.24 -17.78 -10.81
N LEU A 92 -7.75 -17.01 -9.84
CA LEU A 92 -7.18 -16.91 -8.50
C LEU A 92 -7.67 -18.07 -7.62
N ALA A 93 -6.75 -18.73 -6.90
CA ALA A 93 -7.08 -19.84 -6.01
C ALA A 93 -7.85 -19.40 -4.75
N LYS A 94 -7.61 -18.18 -4.28
CA LYS A 94 -8.31 -17.57 -3.13
C LYS A 94 -8.87 -16.21 -3.55
N VAL A 95 -9.98 -15.82 -2.91
CA VAL A 95 -10.61 -14.52 -3.14
C VAL A 95 -9.76 -13.44 -2.45
N PRO A 96 -9.26 -12.42 -3.18
CA PRO A 96 -8.49 -11.34 -2.57
C PRO A 96 -9.25 -10.64 -1.43
N LEU A 97 -8.54 -10.37 -0.34
CA LEU A 97 -9.11 -9.73 0.83
C LEU A 97 -9.45 -8.26 0.53
N ALA A 98 -10.58 -7.80 1.06
CA ALA A 98 -10.91 -6.38 1.05
C ALA A 98 -9.97 -5.64 2.00
N ALA A 99 -9.39 -4.53 1.55
CA ALA A 99 -8.69 -3.65 2.48
C ALA A 99 -9.66 -3.10 3.54
N PRO A 100 -9.20 -2.95 4.79
CA PRO A 100 -9.96 -2.22 5.80
C PRO A 100 -10.13 -0.77 5.35
N PRO A 101 -11.14 -0.04 5.88
CA PRO A 101 -11.27 1.38 5.63
C PRO A 101 -9.97 2.14 5.93
N ALA A 102 -9.72 3.18 5.14
CA ALA A 102 -8.62 4.12 5.36
C ALA A 102 -8.62 4.62 6.81
N PRO A 103 -7.43 4.82 7.43
CA PRO A 103 -7.35 5.25 8.81
C PRO A 103 -7.91 6.67 8.95
N ALA A 104 -8.68 6.92 10.01
CA ALA A 104 -9.24 8.26 10.27
C ALA A 104 -8.14 9.31 10.50
N ARG A 105 -7.02 8.89 11.09
CA ARG A 105 -5.80 9.68 11.21
C ARG A 105 -4.69 8.97 10.44
N LYS A 106 -4.08 9.66 9.48
CA LYS A 106 -2.96 9.13 8.71
C LYS A 106 -1.75 8.91 9.61
N PRO A 107 -0.97 7.84 9.41
CA PRO A 107 0.28 7.66 10.14
C PRO A 107 1.26 8.80 9.80
N GLU A 108 2.15 9.10 10.73
CA GLU A 108 3.28 9.97 10.46
C GLU A 108 4.32 9.19 9.65
N ILE A 109 4.76 9.77 8.53
CA ILE A 109 5.74 9.16 7.65
C ILE A 109 7.09 9.84 7.88
N THR A 110 8.07 9.04 8.29
CA THR A 110 9.46 9.48 8.47
C THR A 110 10.36 8.72 7.50
N ALA A 111 11.59 9.21 7.31
CA ALA A 111 12.58 8.44 6.57
C ALA A 111 12.86 7.11 7.27
N ARG A 112 13.05 6.06 6.48
CA ARG A 112 13.50 4.76 6.99
C ARG A 112 14.93 4.91 7.51
N LYS A 113 15.21 4.26 8.64
CA LYS A 113 16.58 4.22 9.18
C LYS A 113 17.58 3.67 8.16
N GLY A 114 18.63 4.43 7.87
CA GLY A 114 19.66 4.13 6.87
C GLY A 114 19.41 4.75 5.50
N PHE A 115 18.23 5.31 5.28
CA PHE A 115 17.78 5.96 4.04
C PHE A 115 17.83 7.49 4.14
N GLU A 116 18.37 8.03 5.23
CA GLU A 116 18.50 9.46 5.42
C GLU A 116 19.64 10.03 4.56
N VAL A 117 19.42 11.26 4.10
CA VAL A 117 20.47 12.12 3.54
C VAL A 117 20.85 13.20 4.55
N ASP A 118 21.95 13.90 4.28
CA ASP A 118 22.41 15.01 5.10
C ASP A 118 21.31 16.10 5.21
N ASP A 119 21.20 16.75 6.36
CA ASP A 119 20.28 17.87 6.64
C ASP A 119 18.77 17.60 6.38
N GLN A 120 18.37 16.34 6.28
CA GLN A 120 17.02 15.95 5.89
C GLN A 120 15.92 16.52 6.80
N GLU A 121 16.11 16.47 8.12
CA GLU A 121 15.13 16.98 9.09
C GLU A 121 15.10 18.51 9.12
N GLU A 122 16.29 19.14 9.17
CA GLU A 122 16.44 20.60 9.18
C GLU A 122 15.80 21.23 7.94
N LEU A 123 16.09 20.66 6.78
CA LEU A 123 15.55 21.10 5.50
C LEU A 123 14.16 20.52 5.22
N ASN A 124 13.55 19.75 6.13
CA ASN A 124 12.26 19.08 5.95
C ASN A 124 12.10 18.50 4.53
N LEU A 125 13.05 17.64 4.14
CA LEU A 125 13.09 16.99 2.82
C LEU A 125 12.12 15.79 2.79
N PRO A 126 11.59 15.43 1.61
CA PRO A 126 10.68 14.30 1.47
C PRO A 126 11.24 13.01 2.11
N PRO A 127 10.53 12.36 3.04
CA PRO A 127 10.98 11.11 3.61
C PRO A 127 11.00 10.02 2.55
N VAL A 128 12.04 9.18 2.61
CA VAL A 128 12.16 7.97 1.82
C VAL A 128 11.90 6.77 2.71
N PHE A 129 10.95 5.93 2.32
CA PHE A 129 10.44 4.82 3.12
C PHE A 129 10.03 3.65 2.23
N THR A 130 10.09 2.44 2.79
CA THR A 130 9.67 1.20 2.11
C THR A 130 8.39 0.62 2.69
N THR A 131 7.92 1.13 3.83
CA THR A 131 6.74 0.63 4.53
C THR A 131 5.92 1.78 5.12
N ILE A 132 4.61 1.58 5.24
CA ILE A 132 3.68 2.48 5.93
C ILE A 132 3.50 2.00 7.38
N PRO A 133 3.63 2.87 8.40
CA PRO A 133 3.40 2.48 9.78
C PRO A 133 1.96 1.99 10.04
N THR A 134 1.78 0.68 10.18
CA THR A 134 0.48 0.06 10.46
C THR A 134 0.63 -1.29 11.14
N LYS A 135 -0.37 -1.68 11.94
CA LYS A 135 -0.48 -3.04 12.49
C LYS A 135 -1.46 -3.91 11.69
N LYS A 136 -2.20 -3.32 10.74
CA LYS A 136 -3.15 -4.05 9.92
C LYS A 136 -2.38 -4.86 8.88
N LYS A 137 -2.78 -6.10 8.62
CA LYS A 137 -2.22 -6.93 7.54
C LYS A 137 -2.62 -6.39 6.17
N ILE A 138 -1.97 -5.33 5.76
CA ILE A 138 -2.12 -4.70 4.45
C ILE A 138 -0.76 -4.47 3.82
N VAL A 139 -0.72 -4.54 2.49
CA VAL A 139 0.43 -4.13 1.66
C VAL A 139 -0.05 -3.13 0.61
N PHE A 140 0.89 -2.43 -0.01
CA PHE A 140 0.63 -1.38 -1.00
C PHE A 140 1.25 -1.77 -2.34
N LEU A 141 0.42 -2.11 -3.32
CA LEU A 141 0.88 -2.38 -4.67
C LEU A 141 1.23 -1.09 -5.39
N THR A 142 2.48 -0.99 -5.83
CA THR A 142 2.98 0.11 -6.65
C THR A 142 3.53 -0.41 -7.97
N ILE A 143 3.33 0.35 -9.05
CA ILE A 143 3.71 -0.06 -10.40
C ILE A 143 4.43 1.07 -11.11
N ASP A 144 5.68 0.83 -11.52
CA ASP A 144 6.53 1.86 -12.12
C ASP A 144 6.50 1.82 -13.65
N ASP A 145 7.05 2.89 -14.24
CA ASP A 145 7.28 3.13 -15.67
C ASP A 145 6.04 3.46 -16.49
N GLY A 146 5.33 2.43 -16.96
CA GLY A 146 4.21 2.56 -17.91
C GLY A 146 4.49 2.08 -19.34
N GLU A 147 5.52 1.25 -19.55
CA GLU A 147 5.85 0.64 -20.85
C GLU A 147 4.64 -0.11 -21.44
N ASN A 148 4.16 -1.14 -20.73
CA ASN A 148 3.05 -1.96 -21.16
C ASN A 148 1.68 -1.36 -20.79
N LYS A 149 0.76 -1.37 -21.75
CA LYS A 149 -0.59 -0.78 -21.63
C LYS A 149 -1.68 -1.84 -21.80
N ASP A 150 -1.53 -2.99 -21.15
CA ASP A 150 -2.47 -4.11 -21.25
C ASP A 150 -3.89 -3.74 -20.74
N PRO A 151 -4.92 -3.74 -21.59
CA PRO A 151 -6.30 -3.48 -21.16
C PRO A 151 -6.87 -4.57 -20.25
N ALA A 152 -6.35 -5.80 -20.31
CA ALA A 152 -6.78 -6.91 -19.45
C ALA A 152 -6.36 -6.67 -18.00
N PHE A 153 -5.19 -6.07 -17.76
CA PHE A 153 -4.77 -5.62 -16.44
C PHE A 153 -5.77 -4.65 -15.82
N LEU A 154 -6.15 -3.57 -16.53
CA LEU A 154 -7.15 -2.61 -16.01
C LEU A 154 -8.49 -3.29 -15.68
N ARG A 155 -8.94 -4.23 -16.53
CA ARG A 155 -10.16 -5.00 -16.26
C ARG A 155 -10.01 -5.86 -15.01
N MET A 156 -8.89 -6.57 -14.85
CA MET A 156 -8.64 -7.42 -13.69
C MET A 156 -8.66 -6.63 -12.39
N MET A 157 -7.95 -5.51 -12.34
CA MET A 157 -7.89 -4.67 -11.13
C MET A 157 -9.24 -4.05 -10.78
N SER A 158 -9.99 -3.58 -11.79
CA SER A 158 -11.35 -3.05 -11.63
C SER A 158 -12.36 -4.11 -11.18
N ASP A 159 -12.29 -5.32 -11.74
CA ASP A 159 -13.17 -6.44 -11.39
C ASP A 159 -12.96 -6.93 -9.97
N LEU A 160 -11.70 -7.01 -9.54
CA LEU A 160 -11.31 -7.45 -8.20
C LEU A 160 -11.38 -6.32 -7.17
N LYS A 161 -11.52 -5.07 -7.61
CA LYS A 161 -11.49 -3.86 -6.79
C LYS A 161 -10.19 -3.79 -5.96
N ILE A 162 -9.06 -4.04 -6.63
CA ILE A 162 -7.73 -3.95 -6.02
C ILE A 162 -7.14 -2.58 -6.33
N PRO A 163 -6.90 -1.73 -5.32
CA PRO A 163 -6.21 -0.46 -5.54
C PRO A 163 -4.73 -0.69 -5.83
N TYR A 164 -4.13 0.24 -6.54
CA TYR A 164 -2.69 0.32 -6.78
C TYR A 164 -2.31 1.76 -7.10
N THR A 165 -1.02 2.03 -6.97
CA THR A 165 -0.43 3.35 -7.17
C THR A 165 0.61 3.28 -8.28
N ALA A 166 0.49 4.10 -9.32
CA ALA A 166 1.41 4.09 -10.44
C ALA A 166 2.43 5.23 -10.36
N PHE A 167 3.68 4.98 -10.74
CA PHE A 167 4.72 5.99 -10.95
C PHE A 167 5.10 5.97 -12.43
N LEU A 168 4.86 7.06 -13.15
CA LEU A 168 5.01 7.08 -14.61
C LEU A 168 6.23 7.87 -15.07
N SER A 169 6.94 7.32 -16.05
CA SER A 169 8.08 7.95 -16.72
C SER A 169 7.62 8.51 -18.07
N ASN A 170 7.79 9.81 -18.32
CA ASN A 170 7.19 10.43 -19.50
C ASN A 170 7.60 9.77 -20.82
N TYR A 171 8.87 9.38 -20.97
CA TYR A 171 9.38 8.80 -22.20
C TYR A 171 8.64 7.52 -22.63
N LEU A 172 7.99 6.81 -21.69
CA LEU A 172 7.21 5.58 -21.93
C LEU A 172 5.72 5.82 -22.12
N VAL A 173 5.19 6.88 -21.52
CA VAL A 173 3.74 7.13 -21.50
C VAL A 173 3.30 8.20 -22.48
N LYS A 174 4.24 8.96 -23.06
CA LYS A 174 3.95 10.10 -23.94
C LYS A 174 3.09 9.76 -25.16
N ASP A 175 3.19 8.52 -25.65
CA ASP A 175 2.46 8.08 -26.84
C ASP A 175 1.06 7.53 -26.50
N ASP A 176 0.73 7.31 -25.21
CA ASP A 176 -0.62 6.92 -24.77
C ASP A 176 -0.91 7.31 -23.30
N TYR A 177 -1.11 8.60 -23.05
CA TYR A 177 -1.68 9.05 -21.77
C TYR A 177 -3.13 8.59 -21.57
N GLY A 178 -3.83 8.16 -22.64
CA GLY A 178 -5.23 7.76 -22.60
C GLY A 178 -5.45 6.51 -21.76
N TYR A 179 -4.54 5.54 -21.83
CA TYR A 179 -4.52 4.37 -20.95
C TYR A 179 -4.50 4.76 -19.47
N PHE A 180 -3.58 5.63 -19.08
CA PHE A 180 -3.42 6.05 -17.68
C PHE A 180 -4.54 6.97 -17.19
N ARG A 181 -5.20 7.72 -18.08
CA ARG A 181 -6.44 8.45 -17.73
C ARG A 181 -7.59 7.50 -17.43
N LYS A 182 -7.73 6.38 -18.17
CA LYS A 182 -8.73 5.34 -17.86
C LYS A 182 -8.45 4.70 -16.51
N MET A 183 -7.19 4.41 -16.21
CA MET A 183 -6.76 3.95 -14.90
C MET A 183 -7.11 4.96 -13.78
N GLN A 184 -6.82 6.25 -13.97
CA GLN A 184 -7.18 7.29 -13.00
C GLN A 184 -8.70 7.37 -12.77
N ALA A 185 -9.49 7.26 -13.84
CA ALA A 185 -10.96 7.23 -13.75
C ALA A 185 -11.51 6.02 -12.99
N GLN A 186 -10.73 4.93 -12.86
CA GLN A 186 -11.06 3.76 -12.04
C GLN A 186 -10.69 3.95 -10.54
N GLY A 187 -10.12 5.11 -10.17
CA GLY A 187 -9.80 5.46 -8.78
C GLY A 187 -8.35 5.19 -8.37
N HIS A 188 -7.51 4.75 -9.31
CA HIS A 188 -6.07 4.56 -9.10
C HIS A 188 -5.32 5.89 -9.24
N THR A 189 -4.11 5.94 -8.69
CA THR A 189 -3.31 7.17 -8.64
C THR A 189 -2.12 7.10 -9.59
N VAL A 190 -1.73 8.26 -10.13
CA VAL A 190 -0.56 8.46 -10.98
C VAL A 190 0.39 9.44 -10.29
N ASN A 191 1.66 9.07 -10.22
CA ASN A 191 2.71 9.81 -9.53
C ASN A 191 3.97 9.91 -10.38
N ASN A 192 4.89 10.76 -9.95
CA ASN A 192 6.05 11.17 -10.74
C ASN A 192 7.18 10.12 -10.72
N HIS A 193 7.67 9.72 -11.89
CA HIS A 193 8.85 8.86 -12.06
C HIS A 193 9.88 9.46 -13.04
N THR A 194 10.01 10.79 -13.07
CA THR A 194 10.89 11.56 -13.96
C THR A 194 10.47 11.60 -15.43
N LEU A 195 11.17 12.40 -16.24
CA LEU A 195 10.91 12.52 -17.67
C LEU A 195 11.50 11.33 -18.44
N THR A 196 12.76 11.01 -18.17
CA THR A 196 13.56 10.09 -19.00
C THR A 196 14.12 8.88 -18.25
N HIS A 197 13.73 8.70 -16.98
CA HIS A 197 14.22 7.63 -16.11
C HIS A 197 15.77 7.57 -15.99
N PRO A 198 16.47 8.68 -15.73
CA PRO A 198 17.92 8.65 -15.57
C PRO A 198 18.33 8.22 -14.15
N TYR A 199 19.59 7.81 -14.01
CA TYR A 199 20.21 7.67 -12.69
C TYR A 199 20.48 9.05 -12.07
N LEU A 200 19.53 9.57 -11.30
CA LEU A 200 19.54 10.93 -10.75
C LEU A 200 20.83 11.29 -9.98
N PRO A 201 21.43 10.41 -9.14
CA PRO A 201 22.64 10.77 -8.42
C PRO A 201 23.87 11.04 -9.31
N GLY A 202 23.82 10.64 -10.58
CA GLY A 202 24.86 10.92 -11.57
C GLY A 202 24.69 12.27 -12.29
N LEU A 203 23.59 12.97 -12.04
CA LEU A 203 23.26 14.25 -12.68
C LEU A 203 23.54 15.44 -11.74
N SER A 204 23.76 16.61 -12.33
CA SER A 204 23.79 17.87 -11.57
C SER A 204 22.42 18.18 -10.95
N TYR A 205 22.39 19.00 -9.90
CA TYR A 205 21.15 19.47 -9.27
C TYR A 205 20.15 20.04 -10.30
N ALA A 206 20.63 20.85 -11.25
CA ALA A 206 19.78 21.48 -12.26
C ALA A 206 19.11 20.45 -13.18
N GLU A 207 19.85 19.41 -13.57
CA GLU A 207 19.34 18.30 -14.39
C GLU A 207 18.37 17.42 -13.60
N GLN A 208 18.67 17.09 -12.34
CA GLN A 208 17.74 16.37 -11.47
C GLN A 208 16.43 17.15 -11.29
N ARG A 209 16.52 18.46 -11.07
CA ARG A 209 15.34 19.34 -10.97
C ARG A 209 14.57 19.40 -12.28
N HIS A 210 15.25 19.44 -13.43
CA HIS A 210 14.58 19.40 -14.73
C HIS A 210 13.75 18.12 -14.91
N GLU A 211 14.33 16.96 -14.59
CA GLU A 211 13.67 15.66 -14.64
C GLU A 211 12.42 15.60 -13.75
N ILE A 212 12.51 16.09 -12.52
CA ILE A 212 11.41 16.00 -11.55
C ILE A 212 10.33 17.05 -11.84
N CYS A 213 10.71 18.33 -11.98
CA CYS A 213 9.76 19.42 -12.19
C CYS A 213 9.10 19.34 -13.58
N GLY A 214 9.84 18.97 -14.63
CA GLY A 214 9.25 18.80 -15.95
C GLY A 214 8.20 17.69 -15.96
N MET A 215 8.42 16.62 -15.19
CA MET A 215 7.40 15.58 -15.03
C MET A 215 6.19 16.06 -14.22
N GLN A 216 6.36 16.98 -13.26
CA GLN A 216 5.22 17.62 -12.57
C GLN A 216 4.33 18.41 -13.54
N ASP A 217 4.92 19.13 -14.49
CA ASP A 217 4.17 19.90 -15.48
C ASP A 217 3.35 18.99 -16.40
N ILE A 218 3.94 17.87 -16.83
CA ILE A 218 3.26 16.84 -17.63
C ILE A 218 2.13 16.21 -16.82
N MET A 219 2.38 15.88 -15.55
CA MET A 219 1.38 15.32 -14.66
C MET A 219 0.17 16.25 -14.50
N LYS A 220 0.43 17.54 -14.26
CA LYS A 220 -0.62 18.56 -14.18
C LYS A 220 -1.40 18.68 -15.48
N LYS A 221 -0.71 18.70 -16.62
CA LYS A 221 -1.32 18.84 -17.95
C LYS A 221 -2.18 17.63 -18.33
N GLN A 222 -1.72 16.42 -18.08
CA GLN A 222 -2.34 15.19 -18.59
C GLN A 222 -3.32 14.54 -17.61
N PHE A 223 -3.13 14.75 -16.30
CA PHE A 223 -3.87 14.08 -15.23
C PHE A 223 -4.51 15.06 -14.23
N GLY A 224 -4.50 16.36 -14.56
CA GLY A 224 -5.24 17.43 -13.87
C GLY A 224 -4.58 17.99 -12.62
N LYS A 225 -3.55 17.34 -12.07
CA LYS A 225 -2.80 17.85 -10.90
C LYS A 225 -1.36 17.34 -10.90
N ALA A 226 -0.47 18.15 -10.33
CA ALA A 226 0.88 17.69 -9.98
C ALA A 226 0.79 16.80 -8.72
N PRO A 227 1.30 15.55 -8.76
CA PRO A 227 1.34 14.69 -7.59
C PRO A 227 2.28 15.24 -6.52
N THR A 228 2.06 14.81 -5.28
CA THR A 228 2.96 15.11 -4.14
C THR A 228 3.87 13.93 -3.81
N VAL A 229 3.79 12.86 -4.60
CA VAL A 229 4.55 11.63 -4.43
C VAL A 229 5.41 11.44 -5.68
N PHE A 230 6.66 11.07 -5.46
CA PHE A 230 7.65 10.82 -6.49
C PHE A 230 8.44 9.58 -6.11
N ARG A 231 8.86 8.79 -7.09
CA ARG A 231 9.80 7.69 -6.85
C ARG A 231 11.04 7.92 -7.70
N PRO A 232 12.27 7.92 -7.12
CA PRO A 232 13.46 8.04 -7.92
C PRO A 232 13.71 6.76 -8.74
N PRO A 233 14.12 6.85 -10.01
CA PRO A 233 14.55 5.71 -10.80
C PRO A 233 15.56 4.85 -10.05
N TYR A 234 15.43 3.53 -10.18
CA TYR A 234 16.25 2.52 -9.48
C TYR A 234 16.16 2.57 -7.95
N GLY A 235 15.28 3.41 -7.38
CA GLY A 235 15.22 3.69 -5.95
C GLY A 235 16.44 4.47 -5.43
N ASN A 236 17.29 5.00 -6.30
CA ASN A 236 18.57 5.61 -5.95
C ASN A 236 18.49 7.14 -5.95
N TYR A 237 19.01 7.77 -4.90
CA TYR A 237 18.91 9.22 -4.73
C TYR A 237 20.07 9.74 -3.87
N ASN A 238 20.25 11.05 -3.88
CA ASN A 238 21.14 11.76 -2.98
C ASN A 238 20.43 12.99 -2.40
N HIS A 239 21.14 13.81 -1.62
CA HIS A 239 20.56 15.03 -1.04
C HIS A 239 20.05 16.00 -2.11
N ASP A 240 20.75 16.17 -3.24
CA ASP A 240 20.31 17.05 -4.34
C ASP A 240 19.00 16.55 -4.93
N THR A 241 18.81 15.24 -5.02
CA THR A 241 17.55 14.63 -5.48
C THR A 241 16.39 15.05 -4.60
N LEU A 242 16.54 14.98 -3.28
CA LEU A 242 15.45 15.30 -2.35
C LEU A 242 15.21 16.81 -2.23
N VAL A 243 16.25 17.64 -2.34
CA VAL A 243 16.11 19.11 -2.45
C VAL A 243 15.39 19.48 -3.74
N ALA A 244 15.77 18.89 -4.87
CA ALA A 244 15.10 19.10 -6.15
C ALA A 244 13.63 18.67 -6.07
N ALA A 245 13.35 17.48 -5.55
CA ALA A 245 12.00 16.97 -5.35
C ALA A 245 11.16 17.93 -4.49
N LYS A 246 11.68 18.38 -3.34
CA LYS A 246 11.01 19.36 -2.49
C LYS A 246 10.68 20.65 -3.26
N SER A 247 11.64 21.18 -4.01
CA SER A 247 11.45 22.40 -4.80
C SER A 247 10.37 22.26 -5.88
N CYS A 248 10.10 21.03 -6.32
CA CYS A 248 9.06 20.69 -7.30
C CYS A 248 7.70 20.31 -6.63
N GLY A 249 7.56 20.52 -5.32
CA GLY A 249 6.31 20.28 -4.58
C GLY A 249 6.08 18.82 -4.15
N ILE A 250 7.12 17.97 -4.22
CA ILE A 250 7.06 16.61 -3.69
C ILE A 250 7.09 16.65 -2.17
N LYS A 251 6.26 15.80 -1.55
CA LYS A 251 6.16 15.59 -0.10
C LYS A 251 6.66 14.21 0.33
N TYR A 252 6.54 13.20 -0.53
CA TYR A 252 6.87 11.81 -0.18
C TYR A 252 7.67 11.15 -1.30
N ALA A 253 8.67 10.34 -0.91
CA ALA A 253 9.51 9.60 -1.83
C ALA A 253 9.52 8.08 -1.52
N PRO A 254 8.37 7.38 -1.65
CA PRO A 254 8.31 5.94 -1.39
C PRO A 254 9.17 5.15 -2.38
N ILE A 255 9.86 4.16 -1.85
CA ILE A 255 10.54 3.09 -2.59
C ILE A 255 9.79 1.79 -2.29
N TRP A 256 10.46 0.65 -2.16
CA TRP A 256 9.79 -0.65 -1.95
C TRP A 256 10.55 -1.55 -0.98
N ASP A 257 9.85 -2.51 -0.38
CA ASP A 257 10.44 -3.58 0.43
C ASP A 257 10.55 -4.87 -0.37
N GLU A 258 9.50 -5.22 -1.12
CA GLU A 258 9.50 -6.34 -2.05
C GLU A 258 9.34 -5.89 -3.49
N GLU A 259 9.84 -6.72 -4.39
CA GLU A 259 9.57 -6.62 -5.81
C GLU A 259 8.97 -7.94 -6.30
N VAL A 260 7.87 -7.86 -7.04
CA VAL A 260 7.22 -9.01 -7.65
C VAL A 260 7.42 -8.96 -9.16
N PHE A 261 7.77 -10.12 -9.70
CA PHE A 261 7.88 -10.38 -11.13
C PHE A 261 6.97 -11.56 -11.49
N VAL A 262 6.73 -11.76 -12.78
CA VAL A 262 5.83 -12.84 -13.24
C VAL A 262 6.23 -14.25 -12.79
N ASP A 263 7.51 -14.49 -12.52
CA ASP A 263 8.07 -15.81 -12.17
C ASP A 263 8.67 -15.90 -10.76
N HIS A 264 9.01 -14.78 -10.10
CA HIS A 264 9.64 -14.77 -8.78
C HIS A 264 9.29 -13.54 -7.94
N TRP A 265 9.82 -13.50 -6.72
CA TRP A 265 9.76 -12.37 -5.81
C TRP A 265 11.16 -12.09 -5.28
N GLU A 266 11.49 -10.81 -5.15
CA GLU A 266 12.68 -10.31 -4.47
C GLU A 266 12.30 -9.58 -3.19
N TYR A 267 13.20 -9.61 -2.21
CA TYR A 267 12.97 -9.09 -0.86
C TYR A 267 14.22 -8.32 -0.41
N ARG A 268 14.05 -7.04 -0.04
CA ARG A 268 14.01 -6.70 1.39
C ARG A 268 14.89 -7.44 2.36
N GLU A 269 14.13 -7.96 3.31
CA GLU A 269 14.57 -8.50 4.56
C GLU A 269 14.93 -9.99 4.39
N ASP A 270 15.82 -10.45 5.26
CA ASP A 270 16.37 -11.81 5.22
C ASP A 270 15.30 -12.90 5.42
N ASP A 271 14.19 -12.57 6.07
CA ASP A 271 13.10 -13.51 6.35
C ASP A 271 12.18 -13.75 5.14
N ARG A 272 12.35 -12.96 4.07
CA ARG A 272 11.65 -13.10 2.78
C ARG A 272 10.13 -13.20 2.94
N SER A 273 9.60 -12.43 3.88
CA SER A 273 8.21 -12.46 4.30
C SER A 273 7.56 -11.09 4.13
N LEU A 274 6.25 -11.08 3.84
CA LEU A 274 5.49 -9.83 3.86
C LEU A 274 5.20 -9.40 5.29
N HIS A 275 5.30 -8.11 5.54
CA HIS A 275 5.02 -7.41 6.77
C HIS A 275 3.87 -6.41 6.62
N PRO A 276 3.19 -6.07 7.73
CA PRO A 276 2.21 -4.99 7.75
C PRO A 276 2.83 -3.68 7.27
N GLY A 277 2.28 -3.14 6.18
CA GLY A 277 2.67 -1.83 5.67
C GLY A 277 3.59 -1.86 4.47
N ASP A 278 4.05 -3.03 4.02
CA ASP A 278 5.05 -3.09 2.97
C ASP A 278 4.57 -2.51 1.65
N ILE A 279 5.48 -1.81 0.98
CA ILE A 279 5.29 -1.30 -0.36
C ILE A 279 5.92 -2.31 -1.32
N VAL A 280 5.09 -2.92 -2.15
CA VAL A 280 5.49 -3.91 -3.14
C VAL A 280 5.59 -3.22 -4.50
N LEU A 281 6.74 -3.36 -5.15
CA LEU A 281 6.98 -2.89 -6.51
C LEU A 281 6.67 -3.99 -7.54
N THR A 282 6.14 -3.58 -8.69
CA THR A 282 6.25 -4.28 -9.97
C THR A 282 6.36 -3.22 -11.07
N HIS A 283 6.43 -3.61 -12.33
CA HIS A 283 6.56 -2.71 -13.45
C HIS A 283 5.46 -2.97 -14.48
N PHE A 284 5.02 -1.94 -15.20
CA PHE A 284 4.14 -2.13 -16.36
C PHE A 284 4.90 -2.83 -17.50
N ARG A 285 5.02 -4.15 -17.44
CA ARG A 285 5.79 -4.97 -18.39
C ARG A 285 4.94 -6.06 -19.01
N GLY A 286 5.29 -6.45 -20.23
CA GLY A 286 4.52 -7.40 -21.03
C GLY A 286 5.34 -8.59 -21.48
N ARG A 287 4.81 -9.32 -22.47
CA ARG A 287 5.49 -10.49 -23.06
C ARG A 287 6.83 -10.15 -23.75
N GLU A 288 7.04 -8.87 -24.03
CA GLU A 288 8.26 -8.35 -24.65
C GLU A 288 9.43 -8.34 -23.64
N ASP A 289 9.15 -8.11 -22.36
CA ASP A 289 10.14 -8.09 -21.28
C ASP A 289 10.13 -9.37 -20.44
N TRP A 290 8.95 -9.98 -20.28
CA TRP A 290 8.69 -11.10 -19.38
C TRP A 290 8.14 -12.32 -20.11
N LYS A 291 8.30 -13.50 -19.51
CA LYS A 291 7.62 -14.73 -19.97
C LYS A 291 6.16 -14.81 -19.51
N GLY A 292 5.44 -13.68 -19.52
CA GLY A 292 4.04 -13.59 -19.15
C GLY A 292 3.48 -12.19 -19.27
N THR A 293 2.26 -12.00 -18.77
CA THR A 293 1.52 -10.72 -18.85
C THR A 293 1.41 -10.06 -17.49
N MET A 294 1.00 -8.78 -17.46
CA MET A 294 0.58 -8.12 -16.21
C MET A 294 -0.52 -8.90 -15.48
N VAL A 295 -1.41 -9.59 -16.18
CA VAL A 295 -2.42 -10.47 -15.55
C VAL A 295 -1.76 -11.65 -14.82
N ASP A 296 -0.70 -12.23 -15.38
CA ASP A 296 0.02 -13.34 -14.76
C ASP A 296 0.84 -12.86 -13.55
N ASP A 297 1.46 -11.68 -13.65
CA ASP A 297 2.12 -11.01 -12.52
C ASP A 297 1.13 -10.74 -11.38
N MET A 298 -0.04 -10.16 -11.69
CA MET A 298 -1.08 -9.90 -10.70
C MET A 298 -1.67 -11.18 -10.08
N ARG A 299 -1.73 -12.29 -10.81
CA ARG A 299 -2.11 -13.59 -10.24
C ARG A 299 -1.12 -14.06 -9.20
N ARG A 300 0.18 -13.92 -9.48
CA ARG A 300 1.24 -14.27 -8.53
C ARG A 300 1.20 -13.35 -7.31
N PHE A 301 1.11 -12.04 -7.54
CA PHE A 301 1.01 -11.04 -6.49
C PHE A 301 -0.16 -11.33 -5.54
N LEU A 302 -1.38 -11.36 -6.08
CA LEU A 302 -2.60 -11.59 -5.30
C LEU A 302 -2.66 -12.97 -4.68
N GLY A 303 -2.10 -13.98 -5.35
CA GLY A 303 -2.00 -15.34 -4.82
C GLY A 303 -1.21 -15.40 -3.52
N LYS A 304 0.00 -14.81 -3.49
CA LYS A 304 0.84 -14.76 -2.28
C LYS A 304 0.20 -13.89 -1.19
N VAL A 305 -0.13 -12.64 -1.52
CA VAL A 305 -0.70 -11.66 -0.58
C VAL A 305 -1.95 -12.23 0.11
N THR A 306 -2.88 -12.81 -0.65
CA THR A 306 -4.09 -13.41 -0.08
C THR A 306 -3.80 -14.66 0.73
N ALA A 307 -2.84 -15.50 0.31
CA ALA A 307 -2.48 -16.71 1.04
C ALA A 307 -1.88 -16.42 2.42
N GLU A 308 -1.13 -15.33 2.56
CA GLU A 308 -0.51 -14.87 3.82
C GLU A 308 -1.45 -14.01 4.68
N GLY A 309 -2.67 -13.76 4.20
CA GLY A 309 -3.72 -13.04 4.92
C GLY A 309 -3.59 -11.52 4.84
N TYR A 310 -2.91 -11.00 3.83
CA TYR A 310 -2.81 -9.58 3.55
C TYR A 310 -3.91 -9.11 2.59
N ALA A 311 -4.37 -7.87 2.79
CA ALA A 311 -5.16 -7.15 1.81
C ALA A 311 -4.31 -6.08 1.11
N VAL A 312 -4.78 -5.57 -0.03
CA VAL A 312 -4.07 -4.52 -0.78
C VAL A 312 -4.77 -3.19 -0.57
N ALA A 313 -4.09 -2.22 0.02
CA ALA A 313 -4.60 -0.87 0.26
C ALA A 313 -4.00 0.15 -0.71
N ARG A 314 -4.67 1.28 -0.89
CA ARG A 314 -4.15 2.40 -1.69
C ARG A 314 -3.16 3.21 -0.86
N LEU A 315 -1.98 3.49 -1.42
CA LEU A 315 -0.89 4.16 -0.70
C LEU A 315 -1.30 5.54 -0.19
N GLU A 316 -1.95 6.33 -1.05
CA GLU A 316 -2.34 7.72 -0.77
C GLU A 316 -3.41 7.87 0.32
N ASP A 317 -4.09 6.78 0.69
CA ASP A 317 -5.01 6.79 1.82
C ASP A 317 -4.26 6.88 3.16
N TYR A 318 -2.94 6.63 3.15
CA TYR A 318 -2.05 6.63 4.31
C TYR A 318 -0.98 7.73 4.26
N LEU A 319 -0.92 8.54 3.18
CA LEU A 319 0.03 9.65 2.98
C LEU A 319 -0.59 11.03 3.18
#